data_AF-A0A941E2U0-F1
#
_entry.id   AF-A0A941E2U0-F1
#
_cell.length_a   1.000
_cell.length_b   1.000
_cell.length_c   1.000
_cell.angle_alpha   90.00
_cell.angle_beta   90.00
_cell.angle_gamma   90.00
#
_symmetry.space_group_name_H-M   'P 1'
#
loop_
_entity.id
_entity.type
_entity.pdbx_description
1 polymer ?
#
loop_
_entity_poly.entity_id
_entity_poly.type
_entity_poly.pdbx_seq_one_letter_code
_entity_poly.pdbx_strand_id
1 'polypeptide(L)'
;MKMVLSRVSTYLFVVGLAAYFSFLFGIANFLLIGIIASTLGLIVAFFGERSIYKKIGIIGNALIILIGIIFSIVVVALFWK
;
A
#
# COMPACT_ATOMS: atom_id res chain seq x y z
N MET A 1 -10.50 11.39 -17.54
CA MET A 1 -9.36 11.40 -16.59
C MET A 1 -9.64 10.66 -15.28
N LYS A 2 -10.79 10.84 -14.62
CA LYS A 2 -11.09 10.22 -13.30
C LYS A 2 -11.03 8.68 -13.28
N MET A 3 -11.46 8.01 -14.36
CA MET A 3 -11.31 6.55 -14.49
C MET A 3 -9.84 6.08 -14.58
N VAL A 4 -8.96 6.88 -15.20
CA VAL A 4 -7.53 6.57 -15.27
C VAL A 4 -6.90 6.63 -13.88
N LEU A 5 -7.26 7.63 -13.07
CA LEU A 5 -6.80 7.73 -11.68
C LEU A 5 -7.19 6.50 -10.85
N SER A 6 -8.42 5.99 -11.01
CA SER A 6 -8.85 4.76 -10.34
C SER A 6 -8.00 3.53 -10.73
N ARG A 7 -7.64 3.41 -12.02
CA ARG A 7 -6.74 2.34 -12.50
C ARG A 7 -5.33 2.51 -11.97
N VAL A 8 -4.77 3.72 -12.04
CA VAL A 8 -3.43 4.04 -11.50
C VAL A 8 -3.33 3.71 -10.02
N SER A 9 -4.34 4.09 -9.23
CA SER A 9 -4.42 3.72 -7.81
C SER A 9 -4.42 2.20 -7.59
N THR A 10 -5.12 1.45 -8.45
CA THR A 10 -5.14 -0.02 -8.40
C THR A 10 -3.77 -0.61 -8.78
N TYR A 11 -3.08 -0.05 -9.77
CA TYR A 11 -1.72 -0.49 -10.11
C TYR A 11 -0.73 -0.21 -8.96
N LEU A 12 -0.84 0.95 -8.32
CA LEU A 12 -0.04 1.28 -7.13
C LEU A 12 -0.33 0.33 -5.97
N PHE A 13 -1.57 -0.13 -5.81
CA PHE A 13 -1.91 -1.20 -4.87
C PHE A 13 -1.18 -2.51 -5.20
N VAL A 14 -1.19 -2.95 -6.47
CA VAL A 14 -0.48 -4.18 -6.88
C VAL A 14 1.03 -4.06 -6.65
N VAL A 15 1.63 -2.91 -6.93
CA VAL A 15 3.05 -2.64 -6.65
C VAL A 15 3.33 -2.69 -5.15
N GLY A 16 2.50 -2.03 -4.33
CA GLY A 16 2.60 -2.06 -2.88
C GLY A 16 2.49 -3.49 -2.34
N LEU A 17 1.60 -4.30 -2.90
CA LEU A 17 1.40 -5.69 -2.52
C LEU A 17 2.61 -6.56 -2.87
N ALA A 18 3.16 -6.40 -4.08
CA ALA A 18 4.36 -7.11 -4.50
C ALA A 18 5.57 -6.74 -3.62
N ALA A 19 5.70 -5.46 -3.25
CA ALA A 19 6.72 -5.02 -2.31
C ALA A 19 6.52 -5.62 -0.92
N TYR A 20 5.29 -5.65 -0.41
CA TYR A 20 4.98 -6.31 0.86
C TYR A 20 5.33 -7.81 0.84
N PHE A 21 5.02 -8.54 -0.23
CA PHE A 21 5.44 -9.94 -0.35
C PHE A 21 6.97 -10.08 -0.37
N SER A 22 7.67 -9.22 -1.13
CA SER A 22 9.14 -9.22 -1.17
C SER A 22 9.76 -8.96 0.21
N PHE A 23 9.12 -8.11 1.00
CA PHE A 23 9.49 -7.88 2.39
C PHE A 23 9.34 -9.15 3.25
N LEU A 24 8.27 -9.93 3.09
CA LEU A 24 8.08 -11.19 3.82
C LEU A 24 9.15 -12.25 3.49
N PHE A 25 9.83 -12.14 2.34
CA PHE A 25 10.99 -12.96 1.98
C PHE A 25 12.32 -12.47 2.58
N GLY A 26 12.28 -11.49 3.49
CA GLY A 26 13.44 -11.00 4.23
C GLY A 26 14.11 -9.77 3.61
N ILE A 27 13.56 -9.20 2.53
CA ILE A 27 14.13 -8.00 1.91
C ILE A 27 13.55 -6.73 2.58
N ALA A 28 14.13 -6.35 3.71
CA ALA A 28 13.61 -5.31 4.62
C ALA A 28 13.24 -3.98 3.93
N ASN A 29 14.04 -3.54 2.96
CA ASN A 29 13.83 -2.27 2.26
C ASN A 29 12.49 -2.18 1.51
N PHE A 30 11.90 -3.32 1.13
CA PHE A 30 10.64 -3.34 0.40
C PHE A 30 9.42 -2.98 1.25
N LEU A 31 9.50 -3.04 2.58
CA LEU A 31 8.41 -2.57 3.44
C LEU A 31 8.14 -1.09 3.22
N LEU A 32 9.21 -0.28 3.25
CA LEU A 32 9.12 1.17 3.06
C LEU A 32 8.66 1.53 1.64
N ILE A 33 9.18 0.82 0.63
CA ILE A 33 8.74 0.98 -0.76
C ILE A 33 7.24 0.69 -0.90
N GLY A 34 6.77 -0.39 -0.28
CA GLY A 34 5.35 -0.77 -0.28
C GLY A 34 4.46 0.28 0.37
N ILE A 35 4.86 0.80 1.53
CA ILE A 35 4.13 1.86 2.24
C ILE A 35 4.05 3.14 1.39
N ILE A 36 5.16 3.56 0.75
CA ILE A 36 5.17 4.76 -0.10
C ILE A 36 4.26 4.58 -1.31
N ALA A 37 4.40 3.45 -2.03
CA ALA A 37 3.59 3.13 -3.19
C ALA A 37 2.09 3.12 -2.83
N SER A 38 1.74 2.49 -1.70
CA SER A 38 0.37 2.45 -1.23
C SER A 38 -0.15 3.80 -0.73
N THR A 39 0.69 4.62 -0.10
CA THR A 39 0.30 5.98 0.30
C THR A 39 -0.05 6.84 -0.91
N LEU A 40 0.79 6.81 -1.95
CA LEU A 40 0.50 7.49 -3.22
C LEU A 40 -0.75 6.90 -3.89
N GLY A 41 -0.87 5.57 -3.90
CA GLY A 41 -2.03 4.86 -4.44
C GLY A 41 -3.33 5.28 -3.77
N LEU A 42 -3.32 5.42 -2.44
CA LEU A 42 -4.47 5.85 -1.65
C LEU A 42 -4.86 7.30 -1.96
N ILE A 43 -3.88 8.22 -1.99
CA ILE A 43 -4.10 9.63 -2.36
C ILE A 43 -4.75 9.72 -3.74
N VAL A 44 -4.20 9.01 -4.73
CA VAL A 44 -4.74 8.97 -6.10
C VAL A 44 -6.16 8.38 -6.13
N ALA A 45 -6.46 7.39 -5.29
CA ALA A 45 -7.77 6.75 -5.22
C ALA A 45 -8.89 7.74 -4.88
N PHE A 46 -8.64 8.70 -3.99
CA PHE A 46 -9.63 9.67 -3.54
C PHE A 46 -10.16 10.54 -4.69
N PHE A 47 -9.29 10.91 -5.64
CA PHE A 47 -9.63 11.71 -6.82
C PHE A 47 -10.21 10.90 -7.98
N GLY A 48 -10.19 9.56 -7.89
CA GLY A 48 -10.74 8.67 -8.90
C GLY A 48 -12.27 8.64 -8.97
N GLU A 49 -12.80 8.11 -10.07
CA GLU A 49 -14.23 7.93 -10.28
C GLU A 49 -14.82 6.81 -9.42
N ARG A 50 -16.10 6.89 -9.02
CA ARG A 50 -16.78 5.81 -8.30
C ARG A 50 -16.87 4.57 -9.19
N SER A 51 -15.92 3.67 -8.99
CA SER A 51 -15.78 2.41 -9.73
C SER A 51 -15.30 1.31 -8.78
N ILE A 52 -15.39 0.06 -9.23
CA ILE A 52 -14.80 -1.08 -8.50
C ILE A 52 -13.30 -0.86 -8.28
N TYR A 53 -12.58 -0.34 -9.28
CA TYR A 53 -11.16 0.02 -9.18
C TYR A 53 -10.88 1.04 -8.07
N LYS A 54 -11.72 2.05 -7.89
CA LYS A 54 -11.57 3.00 -6.77
C LYS A 54 -11.74 2.31 -5.42
N LYS A 55 -12.71 1.41 -5.28
CA LYS A 55 -12.92 0.67 -4.02
C LYS A 55 -11.72 -0.21 -3.70
N ILE A 56 -11.22 -0.96 -4.68
CA ILE A 56 -10.01 -1.79 -4.55
C ILE A 56 -8.81 -0.92 -4.19
N GLY A 57 -8.61 0.19 -4.90
CA GLY A 57 -7.54 1.14 -4.65
C GLY A 57 -7.59 1.73 -3.24
N ILE A 58 -8.76 2.12 -2.73
CA ILE A 58 -8.87 2.65 -1.36
C ILE A 58 -8.59 1.55 -0.33
N ILE A 59 -9.33 0.44 -0.40
CA ILE A 59 -9.27 -0.62 0.62
C ILE A 59 -7.90 -1.29 0.62
N GLY A 60 -7.41 -1.66 -0.56
CA GLY A 60 -6.14 -2.36 -0.72
C GLY A 60 -4.95 -1.52 -0.26
N ASN A 61 -4.86 -0.26 -0.72
CA ASN A 61 -3.76 0.61 -0.30
C ASN A 61 -3.83 0.94 1.20
N ALA A 62 -5.02 1.18 1.76
CA ALA A 62 -5.17 1.43 3.19
C ALA A 62 -4.75 0.22 4.04
N LEU A 63 -5.09 -1.01 3.62
CA LEU A 63 -4.68 -2.23 4.31
C LEU A 63 -3.16 -2.41 4.31
N ILE A 64 -2.47 -2.18 3.19
CA ILE A 64 -1.01 -2.29 3.14
C ILE A 64 -0.36 -1.30 4.09
N ILE A 65 -0.82 -0.05 4.12
CA ILE A 65 -0.30 0.98 5.03
C ILE A 65 -0.52 0.55 6.49
N LEU A 66 -1.73 0.10 6.83
CA LEU A 66 -2.07 -0.33 8.18
C LEU A 66 -1.18 -1.50 8.64
N ILE A 67 -1.05 -2.54 7.81
CA ILE A 67 -0.22 -3.70 8.11
C ILE A 67 1.25 -3.30 8.24
N GLY A 68 1.74 -2.44 7.35
CA GLY A 68 3.14 -1.96 7.41
C GLY A 68 3.46 -1.18 8.68
N ILE A 69 2.53 -0.35 9.16
CA ILE A 69 2.66 0.38 10.42
C ILE A 69 2.64 -0.60 11.60
N ILE A 70 1.66 -1.52 11.64
CA ILE A 70 1.56 -2.53 12.71
C ILE A 70 2.85 -3.34 12.79
N PHE A 71 3.36 -3.81 11.65
CA PHE A 71 4.60 -4.57 11.60
C PHE A 71 5.78 -3.76 12.16
N SER A 72 5.92 -2.50 11.74
CA SER A 72 7.00 -1.63 12.23
C SER A 72 6.92 -1.42 13.75
N ILE A 73 5.71 -1.20 14.29
CA ILE A 73 5.50 -1.07 15.74
C ILE A 73 5.86 -2.37 16.46
N VAL A 74 5.41 -3.51 15.96
CA VAL A 74 5.72 -4.82 16.55
C VAL A 74 7.22 -5.10 16.54
N VAL A 75 7.92 -4.77 15.45
CA VAL A 75 9.37 -4.94 15.36
C VAL A 75 10.08 -4.09 16.41
N VAL A 76 9.75 -2.81 16.49
CA VAL A 76 10.37 -1.90 17.47
C VAL A 76 10.06 -2.36 18.89
N ALA A 77 8.80 -2.67 19.19
CA ALA A 77 8.38 -3.05 20.53
C ALA A 77 8.96 -4.39 21.03
N LEU A 78 9.15 -5.37 20.13
CA LEU A 78 9.60 -6.71 20.51
C LEU A 78 11.11 -6.93 20.39
N PHE A 79 11.77 -6.27 19.43
CA PHE A 79 13.17 -6.54 19.08
C PHE A 79 14.12 -5.39 19.38
N TRP A 80 13.61 -4.18 19.58
CA TRP A 80 14.42 -3.03 19.97
C TRP A 80 14.25 -2.76 21.48
N LYS A 81 15.00 -3.50 22.30
CA LYS A 81 15.14 -3.26 23.74
C LYS A 81 16.30 -2.35 24.04
#